data_AF-A0A667HZU2-F1
#
_entry.id   AF-A0A667HZU2-F1
#
_cell.length_a   1.000
_cell.length_b   1.000
_cell.length_c   1.000
_cell.angle_alpha   90.00
_cell.angle_beta   90.00
_cell.angle_gamma   90.00
#
_symmetry.space_group_name_H-M   'P 1'
#
loop_
_entity.id
_entity.type
_entity.pdbx_description
1 polymer ?
#
loop_
_entity_poly.entity_id
_entity_poly.type
_entity_poly.pdbx_seq_one_letter_code
_entity_poly.pdbx_strand_id
1 'polypeptide(L)'
;MLLCGVLLFFVPCVGQSAWLHLQAWPDPVFEGDALTLRCHGSTNKVLSQVKFYKDGKLLQTEDQTLSMGTATLESSGQYSCSGKVAYIPYLGRQTSELVKVQVQEPFPPPVLSAVPSPELREGSPLTLRCQTKLHPQKSASRLLFSFHRDASTLQDWGPHPELYLPGAQERDSGLYWCRATLEGGVAQKQSPQLEVRVQVPVSQPLLTLRPGPTGLTVGAMVELLCEAQKGSPPISYLFYLDGKILGNISSPYGRATCFPVTVTSERDARYSCRAENYVSGETSEPKILSLDGLSAPNSPHWLVAGLSASLLGVLVIATALLACFRPWRKAESLPSQNPPPAPGGEQDLLYGEVRWQNENEDDNYSVVYATFRKSKAGPAASASGTQDSSVIYAEVTQSQLGELPAAKRHRRSRTHKALPGHFEEVLHY
;
A
#
# COMPACT_ATOMS: atom_id res chain seq x y z
N MET A 1 -98.35 -34.38 2.36
CA MET A 1 -97.93 -33.42 3.40
C MET A 1 -96.48 -33.76 3.75
N LEU A 2 -95.46 -32.92 3.70
CA LEU A 2 -95.31 -31.47 3.48
C LEU A 2 -94.08 -31.27 2.56
N LEU A 3 -94.19 -30.36 1.59
CA LEU A 3 -93.01 -29.72 0.98
C LEU A 3 -92.45 -28.72 1.99
N CYS A 4 -91.20 -28.88 2.42
CA CYS A 4 -90.47 -27.86 3.17
C CYS A 4 -89.65 -27.04 2.17
N GLY A 5 -90.22 -25.93 1.70
CA GLY A 5 -89.51 -24.94 0.88
C GLY A 5 -88.61 -24.09 1.77
N VAL A 6 -87.29 -24.29 1.67
CA VAL A 6 -86.30 -23.40 2.26
C VAL A 6 -86.18 -22.18 1.35
N LEU A 7 -86.82 -21.07 1.74
CA LEU A 7 -86.53 -19.76 1.17
C LEU A 7 -85.13 -19.33 1.62
N LEU A 8 -84.14 -19.54 0.74
CA LEU A 8 -82.87 -18.84 0.81
C LEU A 8 -83.12 -17.38 0.44
N PHE A 9 -83.29 -16.52 1.45
CA PHE A 9 -83.13 -15.10 1.28
C PHE A 9 -81.67 -14.84 0.89
N PHE A 10 -81.40 -14.76 -0.41
CA PHE A 10 -80.23 -14.08 -0.92
C PHE A 10 -80.34 -12.61 -0.48
N VAL A 11 -79.79 -12.29 0.68
CA VAL A 11 -79.41 -10.91 0.98
C VAL A 11 -78.37 -10.58 -0.10
N PRO A 12 -78.66 -9.67 -1.06
CA PRO A 12 -77.64 -9.24 -1.98
C PRO A 12 -76.57 -8.59 -1.12
N CYS A 13 -75.35 -9.12 -1.14
CA CYS A 13 -74.18 -8.36 -0.75
C CYS A 13 -74.20 -7.10 -1.62
N VAL A 14 -74.68 -5.99 -1.08
CA VAL A 14 -74.48 -4.66 -1.66
C VAL A 14 -72.98 -4.45 -1.64
N GLY A 15 -72.33 -4.79 -2.74
CA GLY A 15 -70.90 -4.56 -2.91
C GLY A 15 -70.64 -3.08 -2.68
N GLN A 16 -69.76 -2.77 -1.71
CA GLN A 16 -69.29 -1.41 -1.49
C GLN A 16 -68.74 -0.90 -2.83
N SER A 17 -69.43 0.08 -3.41
CA SER A 17 -68.96 0.72 -4.64
C SER A 17 -67.80 1.63 -4.26
N ALA A 18 -66.57 1.20 -4.55
CA ALA A 18 -65.39 2.04 -4.34
C ALA A 18 -65.44 3.24 -5.30
N TRP A 19 -65.48 4.45 -4.74
CA TRP A 19 -65.61 5.70 -5.51
C TRP A 19 -64.28 6.19 -6.10
N LEU A 20 -63.16 5.82 -5.47
CA LEU A 20 -61.80 6.11 -5.90
C LEU A 20 -61.00 4.82 -5.97
N HIS A 21 -60.16 4.73 -7.00
CA HIS A 21 -59.22 3.63 -7.19
C HIS A 21 -57.81 4.19 -7.28
N LEU A 22 -56.90 3.61 -6.49
CA LEU A 22 -55.48 3.89 -6.55
C LEU A 22 -54.79 2.78 -7.35
N GLN A 23 -53.90 3.16 -8.26
CA GLN A 23 -53.03 2.24 -8.99
C GLN A 23 -51.58 2.65 -8.78
N ALA A 24 -50.71 1.68 -8.52
CA ALA A 24 -49.27 1.86 -8.53
C ALA A 24 -48.71 1.27 -9.82
N TRP A 25 -47.74 1.95 -10.43
CA TRP A 25 -47.06 1.48 -11.63
C TRP A 25 -45.55 1.72 -11.51
N PRO A 26 -44.70 0.78 -11.97
CA PRO A 26 -45.03 -0.54 -12.53
C PRO A 26 -45.59 -1.53 -11.49
N ASP A 27 -46.21 -2.63 -11.94
CA ASP A 27 -46.64 -3.75 -11.08
C ASP A 27 -46.19 -5.08 -11.71
N PRO A 28 -45.28 -5.85 -11.07
CA PRO A 28 -44.64 -5.57 -9.77
C PRO A 28 -43.58 -4.46 -9.83
N VAL A 29 -43.36 -3.79 -8.69
CA VAL A 29 -42.33 -2.75 -8.52
C VAL A 29 -41.00 -3.38 -8.11
N PHE A 30 -39.91 -3.04 -8.79
CA PHE A 30 -38.55 -3.38 -8.38
C PHE A 30 -37.77 -2.16 -7.90
N GLU A 31 -36.77 -2.38 -7.05
CA GLU A 31 -35.82 -1.36 -6.66
C GLU A 31 -35.19 -0.72 -7.90
N GLY A 32 -35.19 0.62 -7.94
CA GLY A 32 -34.76 1.42 -9.07
C GLY A 32 -35.91 1.88 -9.98
N ASP A 33 -37.03 1.16 -10.07
CA ASP A 33 -38.11 1.51 -10.99
C ASP A 33 -38.68 2.92 -10.64
N ALA A 34 -39.12 3.67 -11.66
CA ALA A 34 -39.76 4.97 -11.46
C ALA A 34 -41.22 4.78 -11.01
N LEU A 35 -41.44 4.76 -9.69
CA LEU A 35 -42.75 4.49 -9.09
C LEU A 35 -43.70 5.68 -9.28
N THR A 36 -44.87 5.41 -9.86
CA THR A 36 -45.94 6.40 -10.05
C THR A 36 -47.24 5.88 -9.42
N LEU A 37 -47.90 6.75 -8.66
CA LEU A 37 -49.22 6.49 -8.09
C LEU A 37 -50.27 7.26 -8.89
N ARG A 38 -51.34 6.59 -9.30
CA ARG A 38 -52.46 7.19 -10.03
C ARG A 38 -53.77 6.97 -9.28
N CYS A 39 -54.39 8.07 -8.85
CA CYS A 39 -55.71 8.07 -8.26
C CYS A 39 -56.74 8.47 -9.33
N HIS A 40 -57.75 7.63 -9.55
CA HIS A 40 -58.84 7.93 -10.48
C HIS A 40 -60.20 7.64 -9.85
N GLY A 41 -61.18 8.45 -10.23
CA GLY A 41 -62.57 8.26 -9.81
C GLY A 41 -63.25 7.15 -10.59
N SER A 42 -64.20 6.46 -9.97
CA SER A 42 -65.07 5.53 -10.66
C SER A 42 -65.73 6.22 -11.86
N THR A 43 -65.77 5.58 -13.02
CA THR A 43 -66.25 6.14 -14.31
C THR A 43 -65.49 7.39 -14.79
N ASN A 44 -64.18 7.51 -14.50
CA ASN A 44 -63.33 8.65 -14.88
C ASN A 44 -63.88 10.02 -14.43
N LYS A 45 -64.59 10.07 -13.31
CA LYS A 45 -65.10 11.32 -12.73
C LYS A 45 -63.94 12.27 -12.41
N VAL A 46 -64.17 13.56 -12.65
CA VAL A 46 -63.20 14.61 -12.34
C VAL A 46 -62.97 14.66 -10.83
N LEU A 47 -61.70 14.53 -10.45
CA LEU A 47 -61.23 14.64 -9.08
C LEU A 47 -60.64 16.03 -8.85
N SER A 48 -60.84 16.55 -7.64
CA SER A 48 -60.16 17.77 -7.19
C SER A 48 -59.61 17.58 -5.77
N GLN A 49 -58.53 18.32 -5.46
CA GLN A 49 -57.86 18.28 -4.16
C GLN A 49 -57.43 16.85 -3.76
N VAL A 50 -56.80 16.12 -4.69
CA VAL A 50 -56.37 14.74 -4.43
C VAL A 50 -55.16 14.74 -3.52
N LYS A 51 -55.24 13.95 -2.46
CA LYS A 51 -54.21 13.77 -1.44
C LYS A 51 -53.78 12.32 -1.43
N PHE A 52 -52.49 12.08 -1.52
CA PHE A 52 -51.90 10.75 -1.45
C PHE A 52 -51.39 10.48 -0.04
N TYR A 53 -51.58 9.26 0.43
CA TYR A 53 -51.16 8.81 1.75
C TYR A 53 -50.32 7.54 1.62
N LYS A 54 -49.35 7.40 2.51
CA LYS A 54 -48.60 6.18 2.74
C LYS A 54 -48.59 5.88 4.22
N ASP A 55 -49.03 4.69 4.60
CA ASP A 55 -49.12 4.23 5.98
C ASP A 55 -49.88 5.22 6.87
N GLY A 56 -50.93 5.83 6.31
CA GLY A 56 -51.77 6.84 6.98
C GLY A 56 -51.18 8.27 7.01
N LYS A 57 -49.91 8.47 6.62
CA LYS A 57 -49.27 9.79 6.56
C LYS A 57 -49.49 10.44 5.20
N LEU A 58 -49.86 11.72 5.19
CA LEU A 58 -49.97 12.52 3.97
C LEU A 58 -48.59 12.63 3.29
N LEU A 59 -48.52 12.21 2.03
CA LEU A 59 -47.34 12.38 1.18
C LEU A 59 -47.37 13.75 0.51
N GLN A 60 -48.34 13.93 -0.39
CA GLN A 60 -48.44 15.10 -1.24
C GLN A 60 -49.89 15.32 -1.69
N THR A 61 -50.21 16.57 -2.05
CA THR A 61 -51.48 16.93 -2.70
C THR A 61 -51.17 17.24 -4.16
N GLU A 62 -51.79 16.50 -5.07
CA GLU A 62 -51.57 16.60 -6.51
C GLU A 62 -52.91 16.46 -7.24
N ASP A 63 -52.93 16.48 -8.58
CA ASP A 63 -54.17 16.37 -9.35
C ASP A 63 -54.72 14.94 -9.41
N GLN A 64 -54.01 14.04 -10.09
CA GLN A 64 -54.42 12.63 -10.26
C GLN A 64 -53.25 11.65 -10.21
N THR A 65 -52.05 12.10 -10.53
CA THR A 65 -50.83 11.28 -10.58
C THR A 65 -49.75 11.90 -9.72
N LEU A 66 -49.14 11.08 -8.87
CA LEU A 66 -47.99 11.43 -8.06
C LEU A 66 -46.80 10.59 -8.48
N SER A 67 -45.74 11.24 -8.95
CA SER A 67 -44.44 10.61 -9.21
C SER A 67 -43.66 10.50 -7.91
N MET A 68 -43.41 9.28 -7.44
CA MET A 68 -42.64 9.02 -6.20
C MET A 68 -41.12 9.06 -6.43
N GLY A 69 -40.68 9.07 -7.69
CA GLY A 69 -39.27 8.96 -8.05
C GLY A 69 -38.79 7.51 -8.07
N THR A 70 -37.50 7.31 -7.85
CA THR A 70 -36.86 5.99 -7.84
C THR A 70 -37.34 5.16 -6.65
N ALA A 71 -37.89 3.97 -6.91
CA ALA A 71 -38.36 3.06 -5.89
C ALA A 71 -37.19 2.48 -5.08
N THR A 72 -37.29 2.60 -3.76
CA THR A 72 -36.39 1.95 -2.80
C THR A 72 -37.15 0.87 -2.02
N LEU A 73 -36.46 0.00 -1.29
CA LEU A 73 -37.13 -0.94 -0.37
C LEU A 73 -38.04 -0.23 0.64
N GLU A 74 -37.64 0.97 1.09
CA GLU A 74 -38.44 1.83 1.97
C GLU A 74 -39.71 2.34 1.32
N SER A 75 -39.81 2.35 -0.02
CA SER A 75 -41.04 2.70 -0.75
C SER A 75 -42.12 1.63 -0.64
N SER A 76 -41.85 0.49 0.01
CA SER A 76 -42.90 -0.47 0.36
C SER A 76 -43.84 0.11 1.42
N GLY A 77 -45.12 -0.22 1.35
CA GLY A 77 -46.12 0.28 2.31
C GLY A 77 -47.56 0.14 1.82
N GLN A 78 -48.49 0.65 2.61
CA GLN A 78 -49.90 0.73 2.25
C GLN A 78 -50.25 2.14 1.79
N TYR A 79 -50.75 2.24 0.56
CA TYR A 79 -51.04 3.52 -0.08
C TYR A 79 -52.55 3.72 -0.22
N SER A 80 -52.99 4.96 -0.06
CA SER A 80 -54.37 5.36 -0.39
C SER A 80 -54.39 6.78 -0.94
N CYS A 81 -55.47 7.14 -1.63
CA CYS A 81 -55.72 8.51 -2.03
C CYS A 81 -57.09 8.99 -1.52
N SER A 82 -57.19 10.27 -1.18
CA SER A 82 -58.48 10.92 -0.92
C SER A 82 -58.67 12.10 -1.87
N GLY A 83 -59.90 12.30 -2.35
CA GLY A 83 -60.21 13.38 -3.29
C GLY A 83 -61.65 13.80 -3.19
N LYS A 84 -61.96 15.03 -3.62
CA LYS A 84 -63.35 15.46 -3.80
C LYS A 84 -63.84 14.95 -5.15
N VAL A 85 -64.88 14.12 -5.10
CA VAL A 85 -65.55 13.59 -6.29
C VAL A 85 -66.79 14.43 -6.56
N ALA A 86 -66.90 14.95 -7.79
CA ALA A 86 -68.12 15.63 -8.23
C ALA A 86 -69.15 14.60 -8.71
N TYR A 87 -70.24 14.44 -7.96
CA TYR A 87 -71.43 13.69 -8.37
C TYR A 87 -72.64 14.58 -8.12
N ILE A 88 -73.37 15.01 -9.15
CA ILE A 88 -74.52 15.91 -8.98
C ILE A 88 -75.59 15.18 -8.12
N PRO A 89 -76.08 15.72 -6.98
CA PRO A 89 -75.91 17.07 -6.43
C PRO A 89 -74.93 17.21 -5.24
N TYR A 90 -74.11 16.19 -4.93
CA TYR A 90 -73.23 16.13 -3.76
C TYR A 90 -71.73 16.19 -4.10
N LEU A 91 -70.99 17.11 -3.47
CA LEU A 91 -69.53 17.12 -3.48
C LEU A 91 -69.00 16.39 -2.24
N GLY A 92 -68.68 15.11 -2.38
CA GLY A 92 -68.19 14.27 -1.27
C GLY A 92 -66.67 14.11 -1.31
N ARG A 93 -66.02 14.13 -0.13
CA ARG A 93 -64.66 13.62 0.00
C ARG A 93 -64.73 12.11 0.08
N GLN A 94 -64.07 11.44 -0.85
CA GLN A 94 -63.96 9.99 -0.89
C GLN A 94 -62.51 9.59 -0.67
N THR A 95 -62.31 8.35 -0.20
CA THR A 95 -60.98 7.75 -0.02
C THR A 95 -60.98 6.40 -0.75
N SER A 96 -59.87 6.09 -1.42
CA SER A 96 -59.68 4.78 -2.04
C SER A 96 -59.50 3.69 -1.00
N GLU A 97 -59.63 2.45 -1.42
CA GLU A 97 -59.10 1.31 -0.68
C GLU A 97 -57.57 1.41 -0.55
N LEU A 98 -57.02 0.67 0.42
CA LEU A 98 -55.58 0.58 0.64
C LEU A 98 -54.97 -0.37 -0.39
N VAL A 99 -53.97 0.12 -1.12
CA VAL A 99 -53.17 -0.66 -2.05
C VAL A 99 -51.82 -0.96 -1.41
N LYS A 100 -51.52 -2.24 -1.23
CA LYS A 100 -50.21 -2.67 -0.74
C LYS A 100 -49.22 -2.67 -1.88
N VAL A 101 -48.21 -1.79 -1.80
CA VAL A 101 -47.08 -1.77 -2.74
C VAL A 101 -45.90 -2.46 -2.05
N GLN A 102 -45.36 -3.49 -2.69
CA GLN A 102 -44.18 -4.21 -2.22
C GLN A 102 -43.08 -4.10 -3.26
N VAL A 103 -42.01 -3.36 -2.92
CA VAL A 103 -40.84 -3.20 -3.78
C VAL A 103 -39.96 -4.43 -3.63
N GLN A 104 -39.66 -5.08 -4.76
CA GLN A 104 -38.85 -6.28 -4.82
C GLN A 104 -37.41 -5.95 -5.21
N GLU A 105 -36.47 -6.77 -4.75
CA GLU A 105 -35.08 -6.64 -5.15
C GLU A 105 -34.87 -7.34 -6.51
N PRO A 106 -34.27 -6.68 -7.52
CA PRO A 106 -34.07 -7.27 -8.84
C PRO A 106 -32.97 -8.34 -8.85
N PHE A 107 -32.00 -8.26 -7.94
CA PHE A 107 -30.95 -9.25 -7.71
C PHE A 107 -30.30 -8.99 -6.34
N PRO A 108 -29.85 -10.02 -5.60
CA PRO A 108 -29.17 -9.84 -4.33
C PRO A 108 -27.76 -9.27 -4.50
N PRO A 109 -27.13 -8.74 -3.43
CA PRO A 109 -25.73 -8.33 -3.47
C PRO A 109 -24.84 -9.44 -4.06
N PRO A 110 -23.93 -9.11 -4.98
CA PRO A 110 -23.09 -10.11 -5.61
C PRO A 110 -22.09 -10.72 -4.62
N VAL A 111 -21.66 -11.95 -4.90
CA VAL A 111 -20.63 -12.65 -4.14
C VAL A 111 -19.38 -12.76 -5.01
N LEU A 112 -18.27 -12.24 -4.50
CA LEU A 112 -16.96 -12.36 -5.13
C LEU A 112 -16.29 -13.66 -4.65
N SER A 113 -15.72 -14.40 -5.59
CA SER A 113 -15.01 -15.66 -5.33
C SER A 113 -13.71 -15.71 -6.14
N ALA A 114 -12.71 -16.43 -5.63
CA ALA A 114 -11.41 -16.62 -6.27
C ALA A 114 -11.21 -18.08 -6.66
N VAL A 115 -10.74 -18.33 -7.88
CA VAL A 115 -10.40 -19.66 -8.40
C VAL A 115 -9.00 -19.63 -9.02
N PRO A 116 -8.03 -20.41 -8.48
CA PRO A 116 -8.09 -21.20 -7.25
C PRO A 116 -8.19 -20.32 -5.98
N SER A 117 -8.27 -20.96 -4.80
CA SER A 117 -8.38 -20.29 -3.50
C SER A 117 -7.32 -19.20 -3.27
N PRO A 118 -7.59 -18.18 -2.43
CA PRO A 118 -6.89 -16.89 -2.45
C PRO A 118 -5.44 -16.86 -1.93
N GLU A 119 -4.83 -18.00 -1.60
CA GLU A 119 -3.41 -18.12 -1.30
C GLU A 119 -2.65 -18.59 -2.55
N LEU A 120 -2.01 -17.64 -3.21
CA LEU A 120 -1.47 -17.85 -4.55
C LEU A 120 0.04 -17.70 -4.53
N ARG A 121 0.77 -18.64 -5.13
CA ARG A 121 2.20 -18.43 -5.35
C ARG A 121 2.40 -17.37 -6.43
N GLU A 122 3.44 -16.56 -6.33
CA GLU A 122 3.81 -15.62 -7.39
C GLU A 122 3.89 -16.33 -8.75
N GLY A 123 3.31 -15.73 -9.78
CA GLY A 123 3.17 -16.29 -11.14
C GLY A 123 1.96 -17.21 -11.33
N SER A 124 1.21 -17.54 -10.28
CA SER A 124 0.00 -18.37 -10.42
C SER A 124 -1.14 -17.60 -11.10
N PRO A 125 -1.93 -18.26 -11.97
CA PRO A 125 -3.13 -17.66 -12.53
C PRO A 125 -4.23 -17.57 -11.47
N LEU A 126 -4.98 -16.47 -11.47
CA LEU A 126 -6.15 -16.24 -10.62
C LEU A 126 -7.32 -15.76 -11.46
N THR A 127 -8.49 -16.36 -11.24
CA THR A 127 -9.75 -15.86 -11.79
C THR A 127 -10.65 -15.40 -10.65
N LEU A 128 -11.03 -14.13 -10.68
CA LEU A 128 -12.02 -13.57 -9.77
C LEU A 128 -13.39 -13.65 -10.43
N ARG A 129 -14.36 -14.26 -9.75
CA ARG A 129 -15.72 -14.48 -10.27
C ARG A 129 -16.75 -13.79 -9.39
N CYS A 130 -17.47 -12.85 -9.98
CA CYS A 130 -18.53 -12.07 -9.36
C CYS A 130 -19.89 -12.67 -9.71
N GLN A 131 -20.61 -13.22 -8.73
CA GLN A 131 -21.84 -13.98 -8.97
C GLN A 131 -23.04 -13.33 -8.30
N THR A 132 -24.11 -13.11 -9.06
CA THR A 132 -25.44 -12.79 -8.52
C THR A 132 -26.50 -13.42 -9.40
N LYS A 133 -27.72 -13.55 -8.89
CA LYS A 133 -28.86 -14.17 -9.58
C LYS A 133 -29.96 -13.14 -9.78
N LEU A 134 -30.33 -12.91 -11.04
CA LEU A 134 -31.48 -12.08 -11.37
C LEU A 134 -32.77 -12.71 -10.87
N HIS A 135 -33.70 -11.86 -10.46
CA HIS A 135 -35.06 -12.25 -10.19
C HIS A 135 -35.70 -12.85 -11.48
N PRO A 136 -36.50 -13.93 -11.40
CA PRO A 136 -37.06 -14.59 -12.58
C PRO A 136 -37.83 -13.65 -13.54
N GLN A 137 -38.52 -12.65 -13.00
CA GLN A 137 -39.25 -11.65 -13.79
C GLN A 137 -38.37 -10.59 -14.46
N LYS A 138 -37.08 -10.52 -14.11
CA LYS A 138 -36.07 -9.63 -14.71
C LYS A 138 -35.01 -10.43 -15.50
N SER A 139 -35.30 -11.68 -15.89
CA SER A 139 -34.36 -12.57 -16.59
C SER A 139 -33.94 -12.07 -17.98
N ALA A 140 -34.76 -11.24 -18.61
CA ALA A 140 -34.44 -10.59 -19.89
C ALA A 140 -33.46 -9.41 -19.74
N SER A 141 -33.25 -8.91 -18.52
CA SER A 141 -32.30 -7.83 -18.25
C SER A 141 -30.87 -8.36 -18.21
N ARG A 142 -29.91 -7.51 -18.58
CA ARG A 142 -28.49 -7.85 -18.56
C ARG A 142 -27.79 -7.21 -17.36
N LEU A 143 -26.92 -7.98 -16.72
CA LEU A 143 -26.06 -7.51 -15.64
C LEU A 143 -24.75 -6.96 -16.19
N LEU A 144 -24.26 -5.89 -15.58
CA LEU A 144 -22.94 -5.32 -15.78
C LEU A 144 -22.17 -5.39 -14.47
N PHE A 145 -20.88 -5.70 -14.57
CA PHE A 145 -19.98 -5.92 -13.46
C PHE A 145 -18.78 -4.98 -13.54
N SER A 146 -18.28 -4.54 -12.39
CA SER A 146 -16.98 -3.86 -12.27
C SER A 146 -16.17 -4.48 -11.14
N PHE A 147 -14.84 -4.49 -11.29
CA PHE A 147 -13.91 -5.09 -10.34
C PHE A 147 -12.95 -4.04 -9.79
N HIS A 148 -12.71 -4.12 -8.49
CA HIS A 148 -11.93 -3.16 -7.73
C HIS A 148 -10.97 -3.89 -6.80
N ARG A 149 -9.83 -3.26 -6.52
CA ARG A 149 -8.84 -3.69 -5.54
C ARG A 149 -8.43 -2.50 -4.71
N ASP A 150 -8.65 -2.59 -3.41
CA ASP A 150 -8.49 -1.50 -2.47
C ASP A 150 -9.27 -0.26 -2.96
N ALA A 151 -8.57 0.83 -3.27
CA ALA A 151 -9.14 2.05 -3.82
C ALA A 151 -9.09 2.15 -5.36
N SER A 152 -8.54 1.14 -6.05
CA SER A 152 -8.32 1.17 -7.50
C SER A 152 -9.35 0.35 -8.27
N THR A 153 -9.81 0.85 -9.41
CA THR A 153 -10.64 0.10 -10.35
C THR A 153 -9.76 -0.71 -11.30
N LEU A 154 -9.94 -2.03 -11.32
CA LEU A 154 -9.21 -2.95 -12.20
C LEU A 154 -9.93 -3.15 -13.52
N GLN A 155 -11.26 -3.20 -13.47
CA GLN A 155 -12.12 -3.35 -14.63
C GLN A 155 -13.38 -2.53 -14.43
N ASP A 156 -13.66 -1.64 -15.38
CA ASP A 156 -14.89 -0.85 -15.40
C ASP A 156 -16.10 -1.72 -15.83
N TRP A 157 -17.28 -1.12 -15.88
CA TRP A 157 -18.53 -1.79 -16.18
C TRP A 157 -18.50 -2.58 -17.49
N GLY A 158 -18.72 -3.89 -17.39
CA GLY A 158 -18.81 -4.77 -18.54
C GLY A 158 -19.69 -5.99 -18.27
N PRO A 159 -20.06 -6.75 -19.31
CA PRO A 159 -20.93 -7.91 -19.17
C PRO A 159 -20.22 -9.15 -18.59
N HIS A 160 -18.89 -9.11 -18.49
CA HIS A 160 -18.08 -10.25 -18.06
C HIS A 160 -18.09 -10.35 -16.53
N PRO A 161 -18.63 -11.45 -15.95
CA PRO A 161 -18.68 -11.65 -14.51
C PRO A 161 -17.34 -12.17 -13.93
N GLU A 162 -16.27 -12.16 -14.73
CA GLU A 162 -14.98 -12.74 -14.40
C GLU A 162 -13.84 -11.81 -14.79
N LEU A 163 -12.83 -11.72 -13.92
CA LEU A 163 -11.58 -11.01 -14.14
C LEU A 163 -10.41 -12.00 -14.01
N TYR A 164 -9.61 -12.09 -15.07
CA TYR A 164 -8.47 -13.01 -15.15
C TYR A 164 -7.14 -12.28 -14.91
N LEU A 165 -6.35 -12.80 -13.98
CA LEU A 165 -5.01 -12.37 -13.64
C LEU A 165 -4.04 -13.50 -14.01
N PRO A 166 -3.33 -13.42 -15.16
CA PRO A 166 -2.58 -14.55 -15.72
C PRO A 166 -1.36 -14.98 -14.89
N GLY A 167 -0.77 -14.05 -14.14
CA GLY A 167 0.39 -14.32 -13.29
C GLY A 167 0.42 -13.33 -12.14
N ALA A 168 -0.15 -13.74 -11.01
CA ALA A 168 -0.28 -12.92 -9.82
C ALA A 168 1.09 -12.51 -9.27
N GLN A 169 1.28 -11.24 -8.94
CA GLN A 169 2.52 -10.71 -8.36
C GLN A 169 2.31 -10.23 -6.92
N GLU A 170 3.38 -10.00 -6.16
CA GLU A 170 3.29 -9.53 -4.76
C GLU A 170 2.35 -8.30 -4.63
N ARG A 171 2.48 -7.34 -5.55
CA ARG A 171 1.64 -6.13 -5.63
C ARG A 171 0.15 -6.36 -5.94
N ASP A 172 -0.20 -7.58 -6.35
CA ASP A 172 -1.59 -7.95 -6.62
C ASP A 172 -2.29 -8.46 -5.36
N SER A 173 -1.60 -8.54 -4.23
CA SER A 173 -2.21 -8.73 -2.92
C SER A 173 -3.06 -7.52 -2.55
N GLY A 174 -4.20 -7.75 -1.89
CA GLY A 174 -5.08 -6.67 -1.44
C GLY A 174 -6.52 -7.12 -1.22
N LEU A 175 -7.40 -6.14 -0.97
CA LEU A 175 -8.82 -6.36 -0.75
C LEU A 175 -9.60 -6.15 -2.04
N TYR A 176 -10.09 -7.24 -2.61
CA TYR A 176 -10.86 -7.22 -3.85
C TYR A 176 -12.36 -7.16 -3.58
N TRP A 177 -13.08 -6.45 -4.44
CA TRP A 177 -14.55 -6.41 -4.40
C TRP A 177 -15.10 -6.16 -5.79
N CYS A 178 -16.34 -6.61 -6.02
CA CYS A 178 -17.02 -6.38 -7.28
C CYS A 178 -18.35 -5.65 -7.07
N ARG A 179 -18.80 -4.95 -8.11
CA ARG A 179 -20.15 -4.40 -8.17
C ARG A 179 -20.93 -5.03 -9.30
N ALA A 180 -22.24 -5.11 -9.13
CA ALA A 180 -23.18 -5.53 -10.15
C ALA A 180 -24.29 -4.47 -10.29
N THR A 181 -24.73 -4.23 -11.52
CA THR A 181 -25.85 -3.35 -11.84
C THR A 181 -26.65 -3.88 -13.02
N LEU A 182 -27.92 -3.52 -13.12
CA LEU A 182 -28.70 -3.73 -14.34
C LEU A 182 -28.28 -2.71 -15.42
N GLU A 183 -28.36 -3.12 -16.68
CA GLU A 183 -28.26 -2.20 -17.81
C GLU A 183 -29.29 -1.07 -17.65
N GLY A 184 -28.81 0.19 -17.61
CA GLY A 184 -29.60 1.36 -17.21
C GLY A 184 -29.22 1.96 -15.84
N GLY A 185 -28.40 1.27 -15.04
CA GLY A 185 -27.75 1.83 -13.83
C GLY A 185 -28.64 1.99 -12.61
N VAL A 186 -29.84 1.40 -12.63
CA VAL A 186 -30.93 1.78 -11.73
C VAL A 186 -30.85 1.11 -10.35
N ALA A 187 -30.23 -0.06 -10.26
CA ALA A 187 -30.00 -0.79 -9.02
C ALA A 187 -28.56 -1.33 -9.01
N GLN A 188 -27.68 -0.69 -8.23
CA GLN A 188 -26.27 -1.06 -8.10
C GLN A 188 -26.02 -1.66 -6.72
N LYS A 189 -25.38 -2.83 -6.67
CA LYS A 189 -25.01 -3.51 -5.42
C LYS A 189 -23.55 -3.91 -5.45
N GLN A 190 -22.94 -4.04 -4.28
CA GLN A 190 -21.52 -4.39 -4.11
C GLN A 190 -21.36 -5.68 -3.30
N SER A 191 -20.30 -6.42 -3.60
CA SER A 191 -19.93 -7.61 -2.83
C SER A 191 -19.24 -7.24 -1.52
N PRO A 192 -19.19 -8.17 -0.55
CA PRO A 192 -18.17 -8.14 0.49
C PRO A 192 -16.76 -8.13 -0.11
N GLN A 193 -15.79 -7.66 0.69
CA GLN A 193 -14.38 -7.67 0.30
C GLN A 193 -13.78 -9.07 0.49
N LEU A 194 -12.94 -9.48 -0.46
CA LEU A 194 -12.18 -10.72 -0.48
C LEU A 194 -10.69 -10.39 -0.42
N GLU A 195 -10.01 -10.84 0.63
CA GLU A 195 -8.57 -10.69 0.73
C GLU A 195 -7.87 -11.73 -0.14
N VAL A 196 -7.02 -11.24 -1.05
CA VAL A 196 -6.15 -12.09 -1.88
C VAL A 196 -4.71 -11.85 -1.44
N ARG A 197 -3.97 -12.93 -1.18
CA ARG A 197 -2.57 -12.87 -0.75
C ARG A 197 -1.69 -13.62 -1.73
N VAL A 198 -0.79 -12.88 -2.35
CA VAL A 198 0.23 -13.45 -3.24
C VAL A 198 1.51 -13.69 -2.46
N GLN A 199 1.97 -14.92 -2.58
CA GLN A 199 2.95 -15.55 -1.74
C GLN A 199 4.23 -15.74 -2.54
N VAL A 200 5.27 -14.99 -2.15
CA VAL A 200 6.55 -14.92 -2.86
C VAL A 200 7.52 -15.95 -2.30
N PRO A 201 8.12 -16.82 -3.14
CA PRO A 201 9.14 -17.75 -2.70
C PRO A 201 10.39 -17.02 -2.20
N VAL A 202 11.08 -17.62 -1.23
CA VAL A 202 12.33 -17.07 -0.71
C VAL A 202 13.42 -17.17 -1.77
N SER A 203 14.17 -16.10 -2.00
CA SER A 203 15.37 -16.14 -2.85
C SER A 203 16.55 -16.77 -2.11
N GLN A 204 17.56 -17.25 -2.84
CA GLN A 204 18.82 -17.69 -2.23
C GLN A 204 19.38 -16.59 -1.30
N PRO A 205 19.56 -16.88 0.01
CA PRO A 205 20.00 -15.87 0.94
C PRO A 205 21.50 -15.58 0.79
N LEU A 206 21.87 -14.31 0.99
CA LEU A 206 23.25 -13.87 1.04
C LEU A 206 23.72 -13.87 2.50
N LEU A 207 24.74 -14.70 2.78
CA LEU A 207 25.40 -14.71 4.07
C LEU A 207 26.61 -13.77 4.06
N THR A 208 26.60 -12.80 4.97
CA THR A 208 27.72 -11.86 5.17
C THR A 208 28.23 -11.95 6.61
N LEU A 209 29.54 -11.79 6.74
CA LEU A 209 30.23 -11.70 8.03
C LEU A 209 30.43 -10.23 8.35
N ARG A 210 29.88 -9.77 9.48
CA ARG A 210 30.12 -8.43 10.00
C ARG A 210 31.10 -8.54 11.18
N PRO A 211 32.36 -8.10 11.01
CA PRO A 211 33.33 -8.08 12.09
C PRO A 211 32.85 -7.15 13.22
N GLY A 212 32.97 -7.60 14.47
CA GLY A 212 32.82 -6.73 15.62
C GLY A 212 34.01 -5.76 15.77
N PRO A 213 33.98 -4.86 16.76
CA PRO A 213 35.03 -3.86 17.00
C PRO A 213 36.43 -4.46 17.22
N THR A 214 36.50 -5.70 17.71
CA THR A 214 37.71 -6.45 18.05
C THR A 214 38.34 -7.21 16.87
N GLY A 215 37.80 -7.07 15.66
CA GLY A 215 38.34 -7.72 14.45
C GLY A 215 38.10 -9.24 14.40
N LEU A 216 38.89 -9.93 13.58
CA LEU A 216 38.79 -11.39 13.37
C LEU A 216 39.88 -12.12 14.16
N THR A 217 39.70 -12.21 15.48
CA THR A 217 40.61 -12.95 16.38
C THR A 217 39.89 -14.09 17.09
N VAL A 218 40.62 -15.10 17.57
CA VAL A 218 40.02 -16.17 18.38
C VAL A 218 39.39 -15.56 19.64
N GLY A 219 38.14 -15.91 19.90
CA GLY A 219 37.32 -15.33 20.97
C GLY A 219 36.56 -14.05 20.57
N ALA A 220 36.79 -13.49 19.38
CA ALA A 220 36.03 -12.35 18.90
C ALA A 220 34.56 -12.74 18.62
N MET A 221 33.66 -11.79 18.86
CA MET A 221 32.27 -11.90 18.48
C MET A 221 32.09 -11.38 17.06
N VAL A 222 31.51 -12.21 16.20
CA VAL A 222 31.22 -11.89 14.79
C VAL A 222 29.72 -12.05 14.58
N GLU A 223 29.11 -11.18 13.80
CA GLU A 223 27.70 -11.29 13.44
C GLU A 223 27.56 -11.90 12.05
N LEU A 224 26.78 -12.98 11.97
CA LEU A 224 26.34 -13.56 10.71
C LEU A 224 25.05 -12.86 10.27
N LEU A 225 25.14 -12.00 9.27
CA LEU A 225 23.96 -11.41 8.63
C LEU A 225 23.54 -12.31 7.47
N CYS A 226 22.34 -12.89 7.58
CA CYS A 226 21.70 -13.64 6.50
C CYS A 226 20.54 -12.82 5.95
N GLU A 227 20.56 -12.52 4.65
CA GLU A 227 19.57 -11.67 3.98
C GLU A 227 19.01 -12.36 2.72
N ALA A 228 17.70 -12.50 2.63
CA ALA A 228 17.00 -12.93 1.43
C ALA A 228 16.42 -11.70 0.70
N GLN A 229 16.76 -11.49 -0.56
CA GLN A 229 16.26 -10.34 -1.32
C GLN A 229 14.75 -10.40 -1.58
N LYS A 230 14.21 -11.60 -1.76
CA LYS A 230 12.77 -11.87 -1.97
C LYS A 230 12.26 -12.93 -1.00
N GLY A 231 10.96 -12.88 -0.73
CA GLY A 231 10.24 -13.85 0.09
C GLY A 231 9.14 -13.17 0.90
N SER A 232 7.95 -13.79 0.93
CA SER A 232 6.86 -13.35 1.80
C SER A 232 7.14 -13.74 3.25
N PRO A 233 6.92 -12.83 4.22
CA PRO A 233 7.07 -13.13 5.64
C PRO A 233 5.92 -14.02 6.18
N PRO A 234 6.10 -14.66 7.35
CA PRO A 234 7.34 -14.71 8.14
C PRO A 234 8.40 -15.61 7.48
N ILE A 235 9.66 -15.19 7.54
CA ILE A 235 10.81 -15.97 7.05
C ILE A 235 11.61 -16.48 8.24
N SER A 236 11.79 -17.80 8.33
CA SER A 236 12.66 -18.44 9.30
C SER A 236 14.07 -18.63 8.74
N TYR A 237 15.07 -18.23 9.51
CA TYR A 237 16.49 -18.38 9.19
C TYR A 237 17.13 -19.40 10.11
N LEU A 238 17.80 -20.40 9.55
CA LEU A 238 18.59 -21.40 10.26
C LEU A 238 20.06 -21.20 9.94
N PHE A 239 20.91 -21.10 10.96
CA PHE A 239 22.35 -20.91 10.81
C PHE A 239 23.10 -22.22 11.03
N TYR A 240 24.14 -22.45 10.22
CA TYR A 240 24.94 -23.67 10.26
C TYR A 240 26.43 -23.36 10.37
N LEU A 241 27.16 -24.19 11.10
CA LEU A 241 28.62 -24.26 11.15
C LEU A 241 29.04 -25.68 10.80
N ASP A 242 29.79 -25.85 9.71
CA ASP A 242 30.25 -27.15 9.20
C ASP A 242 29.09 -28.18 9.08
N GLY A 243 27.90 -27.68 8.68
CA GLY A 243 26.68 -28.47 8.54
C GLY A 243 25.90 -28.72 9.83
N LYS A 244 26.37 -28.26 11.00
CA LYS A 244 25.65 -28.36 12.28
C LYS A 244 24.85 -27.10 12.56
N ILE A 245 23.61 -27.26 13.03
CA ILE A 245 22.72 -26.15 13.36
C ILE A 245 23.27 -25.38 14.57
N LEU A 246 23.41 -24.06 14.43
CA LEU A 246 23.77 -23.13 15.50
C LEU A 246 22.52 -22.58 16.21
N GLY A 247 21.48 -22.29 15.44
CA GLY A 247 20.25 -21.70 15.95
C GLY A 247 19.30 -21.29 14.83
N ASN A 248 18.11 -20.87 15.23
CA ASN A 248 17.07 -20.38 14.34
C ASN A 248 16.51 -19.03 14.81
N ILE A 249 16.19 -18.15 13.86
CA ILE A 249 15.53 -16.87 14.13
C ILE A 249 14.37 -16.72 13.14
N SER A 250 13.20 -16.34 13.63
CA SER A 250 12.06 -16.00 12.79
C SER A 250 11.97 -14.48 12.62
N SER A 251 11.89 -14.03 11.38
CA SER A 251 11.67 -12.63 11.06
C SER A 251 10.22 -12.43 10.60
N PRO A 252 9.36 -11.79 11.41
CA PRO A 252 7.94 -11.63 11.09
C PRO A 252 7.68 -10.61 9.97
N TYR A 253 8.62 -9.70 9.71
CA TYR A 253 8.47 -8.64 8.71
C TYR A 253 9.73 -8.39 7.88
N GLY A 254 10.92 -8.58 8.49
CA GLY A 254 12.19 -8.31 7.83
C GLY A 254 12.65 -9.46 6.93
N ARG A 255 13.44 -9.14 5.91
CA ARG A 255 14.06 -10.14 5.03
C ARG A 255 15.54 -10.39 5.36
N ALA A 256 15.96 -10.02 6.56
CA ALA A 256 17.31 -10.26 7.05
C ALA A 256 17.32 -10.47 8.56
N THR A 257 18.31 -11.21 9.05
CA THR A 257 18.54 -11.36 10.49
C THR A 257 20.02 -11.55 10.80
N CYS A 258 20.43 -11.12 12.00
CA CYS A 258 21.79 -11.25 12.50
C CYS A 258 21.85 -12.34 13.57
N PHE A 259 22.83 -13.23 13.48
CA PHE A 259 23.11 -14.23 14.50
C PHE A 259 24.54 -14.06 15.04
N PRO A 260 24.72 -13.80 16.34
CA PRO A 260 26.05 -13.64 16.92
C PRO A 260 26.73 -15.00 17.08
N VAL A 261 28.00 -15.07 16.66
CA VAL A 261 28.87 -16.24 16.85
C VAL A 261 30.18 -15.84 17.49
N THR A 262 30.73 -16.73 18.32
CA THR A 262 32.08 -16.58 18.87
C THR A 262 33.06 -17.42 18.06
N VAL A 263 34.18 -16.81 17.67
CA VAL A 263 35.24 -17.52 16.93
C VAL A 263 35.96 -18.46 17.89
N THR A 264 35.81 -19.77 17.72
CA THR A 264 36.30 -20.78 18.68
C THR A 264 37.55 -21.53 18.23
N SER A 265 37.96 -21.46 16.96
CA SER A 265 39.08 -22.24 16.41
C SER A 265 39.83 -21.49 15.31
N GLU A 266 41.12 -21.80 15.15
CA GLU A 266 41.99 -21.35 14.05
C GLU A 266 41.76 -22.10 12.73
N ARG A 267 40.86 -23.09 12.72
CA ARG A 267 40.50 -23.81 11.49
C ARG A 267 39.55 -22.98 10.63
N ASP A 268 39.65 -23.18 9.32
CA ASP A 268 38.67 -22.68 8.34
C ASP A 268 37.26 -23.19 8.70
N ALA A 269 36.44 -22.33 9.29
CA ALA A 269 35.06 -22.62 9.65
C ALA A 269 34.11 -22.27 8.50
N ARG A 270 33.23 -23.20 8.13
CA ARG A 270 32.26 -23.00 7.05
C ARG A 270 30.89 -22.62 7.59
N TYR A 271 30.54 -21.35 7.49
CA TYR A 271 29.22 -20.85 7.87
C TYR A 271 28.27 -20.88 6.69
N SER A 272 27.01 -21.27 6.91
CA SER A 272 25.94 -21.15 5.91
C SER A 272 24.62 -20.82 6.61
N CYS A 273 23.66 -20.25 5.89
CA CYS A 273 22.32 -20.01 6.41
C CYS A 273 21.24 -20.53 5.45
N ARG A 274 20.12 -20.99 5.99
CA ARG A 274 18.93 -21.39 5.23
C ARG A 274 17.78 -20.48 5.58
N ALA A 275 17.16 -19.86 4.58
CA ALA A 275 15.97 -19.03 4.72
C ALA A 275 14.76 -19.81 4.20
N GLU A 276 13.67 -19.84 4.96
CA GLU A 276 12.49 -20.65 4.66
C GLU A 276 11.20 -19.91 5.01
N ASN A 277 10.21 -20.00 4.12
CA ASN A 277 8.83 -19.58 4.37
C ASN A 277 7.85 -20.71 4.01
N TYR A 278 6.55 -20.45 4.07
CA TYR A 278 5.52 -21.46 3.78
C TYR A 278 5.47 -21.89 2.29
N VAL A 279 6.21 -21.23 1.38
CA VAL A 279 6.29 -21.58 -0.05
C VAL A 279 7.52 -22.42 -0.37
N SER A 280 8.70 -21.94 0.05
CA SER A 280 10.00 -22.50 -0.33
C SER A 280 11.05 -22.27 0.76
N GLY A 281 12.18 -22.97 0.65
CA GLY A 281 13.36 -22.72 1.46
C GLY A 281 14.62 -22.86 0.63
N GLU A 282 15.54 -21.92 0.83
CA GLU A 282 16.79 -21.80 0.06
C GLU A 282 17.98 -21.65 1.00
N THR A 283 19.15 -22.13 0.55
CA THR A 283 20.38 -22.12 1.37
C THR A 283 21.44 -21.23 0.72
N SER A 284 22.14 -20.46 1.54
CA SER A 284 23.23 -19.58 1.09
C SER A 284 24.42 -20.38 0.60
N GLU A 285 25.22 -19.76 -0.26
CA GLU A 285 26.60 -20.22 -0.44
C GLU A 285 27.36 -20.16 0.89
N PRO A 286 28.22 -21.14 1.18
CA PRO A 286 28.97 -21.17 2.42
C PRO A 286 30.06 -20.09 2.44
N LYS A 287 30.17 -19.39 3.57
CA LYS A 287 31.23 -18.42 3.82
C LYS A 287 32.30 -19.03 4.72
N ILE A 288 33.53 -19.05 4.23
CA ILE A 288 34.70 -19.54 4.98
C ILE A 288 35.32 -18.37 5.75
N LEU A 289 35.55 -18.60 7.04
CA LEU A 289 36.31 -17.70 7.89
C LEU A 289 37.75 -18.24 8.01
N SER A 290 38.69 -17.63 7.28
CA SER A 290 40.12 -17.96 7.39
C SER A 290 40.81 -16.95 8.31
N LEU A 291 41.55 -17.45 9.31
CA LEU A 291 42.31 -16.64 10.28
C LEU A 291 43.74 -16.31 9.81
N ASP A 292 44.08 -16.63 8.57
CA ASP A 292 45.41 -16.40 8.00
C ASP A 292 45.61 -14.92 7.64
N GLY A 293 46.20 -14.19 8.59
CA GLY A 293 46.63 -12.80 8.41
C GLY A 293 47.34 -12.14 9.60
N LEU A 294 47.53 -12.85 10.72
CA LEU A 294 48.18 -12.30 11.92
C LEU A 294 49.26 -13.22 12.50
N SER A 295 49.95 -14.00 11.67
CA SER A 295 51.31 -14.43 12.04
C SER A 295 52.24 -13.24 11.88
N ALA A 296 52.50 -12.53 12.97
CA ALA A 296 53.55 -11.52 13.07
C ALA A 296 54.87 -12.06 12.50
N PRO A 297 55.68 -11.27 11.75
CA PRO A 297 57.01 -11.70 11.32
C PRO A 297 57.93 -11.75 12.55
N ASN A 298 57.91 -12.88 13.27
CA ASN A 298 58.90 -13.18 14.29
C ASN A 298 60.21 -13.60 13.60
N SER A 299 61.03 -12.61 13.23
CA SER A 299 62.48 -12.81 13.16
C SER A 299 63.23 -11.49 13.39
N PRO A 300 64.00 -11.33 14.48
CA PRO A 300 64.87 -10.18 14.66
C PRO A 300 66.22 -10.48 14.01
N HIS A 301 66.30 -10.47 12.68
CA HIS A 301 67.57 -10.74 11.97
C HIS A 301 68.12 -9.52 11.20
N TRP A 302 67.49 -8.35 11.31
CA TRP A 302 67.84 -7.17 10.51
C TRP A 302 68.77 -6.16 11.22
N LEU A 303 69.18 -6.39 12.47
CA LEU A 303 70.05 -5.45 13.21
C LEU A 303 71.56 -5.73 13.10
N VAL A 304 72.01 -6.76 12.37
CA VAL A 304 73.46 -7.10 12.28
C VAL A 304 74.08 -6.80 10.90
N ALA A 305 73.28 -6.51 9.87
CA ALA A 305 73.81 -6.19 8.52
C ALA A 305 74.09 -4.68 8.29
N GLY A 306 73.82 -3.81 9.27
CA GLY A 306 73.96 -2.36 9.13
C GLY A 306 75.35 -1.78 9.44
N LEU A 307 76.26 -2.55 10.05
CA LEU A 307 77.56 -2.03 10.49
C LEU A 307 78.73 -2.36 9.54
N SER A 308 78.56 -3.27 8.57
CA SER A 308 79.61 -3.61 7.59
C SER A 308 79.61 -2.72 6.34
N ALA A 309 78.49 -2.06 6.01
CA ALA A 309 78.38 -1.18 4.84
C ALA A 309 78.86 0.26 5.09
N SER A 310 78.88 0.72 6.35
CA SER A 310 79.25 2.10 6.69
C SER A 310 80.78 2.35 6.65
N LEU A 311 81.61 1.32 6.79
CA LEU A 311 83.07 1.45 6.73
C LEU A 311 83.63 1.46 5.31
N LEU A 312 82.95 0.81 4.35
CA LEU A 312 83.34 0.81 2.94
C LEU A 312 82.98 2.11 2.22
N GLY A 313 81.87 2.75 2.59
CA GLY A 313 81.45 4.03 1.99
C GLY A 313 82.39 5.20 2.30
N VAL A 314 83.01 5.22 3.49
CA VAL A 314 83.92 6.31 3.90
C VAL A 314 85.26 6.24 3.16
N LEU A 315 85.74 5.04 2.78
CA LEU A 315 86.97 4.90 2.00
C LEU A 315 86.81 5.35 0.54
N VAL A 316 85.65 5.10 -0.09
CA VAL A 316 85.41 5.45 -1.50
C VAL A 316 85.31 6.97 -1.67
N ILE A 317 84.67 7.67 -0.73
CA ILE A 317 84.53 9.14 -0.77
C ILE A 317 85.89 9.84 -0.57
N ALA A 318 86.78 9.29 0.26
CA ALA A 318 88.13 9.83 0.44
C ALA A 318 89.00 9.73 -0.83
N THR A 319 88.82 8.67 -1.63
CA THR A 319 89.56 8.50 -2.90
C THR A 319 89.03 9.37 -4.04
N ALA A 320 87.72 9.62 -4.09
CA ALA A 320 87.10 10.48 -5.10
C ALA A 320 87.45 11.97 -4.92
N LEU A 321 87.65 12.43 -3.68
CA LEU A 321 88.00 13.82 -3.39
C LEU A 321 89.47 14.19 -3.73
N LEU A 322 90.35 13.20 -3.91
CA LEU A 322 91.73 13.42 -4.40
C LEU A 322 91.82 13.45 -5.94
N ALA A 323 90.83 12.92 -6.65
CA ALA A 323 90.80 12.90 -8.12
C ALA A 323 90.17 14.17 -8.75
N CYS A 324 89.47 15.00 -7.96
CA CYS A 324 88.74 16.18 -8.46
C CYS A 324 89.57 17.46 -8.60
N PHE A 325 90.89 17.43 -8.34
CA PHE A 325 91.78 18.53 -8.72
C PHE A 325 92.38 18.30 -10.12
N ARG A 326 91.60 18.58 -11.17
CA ARG A 326 92.06 19.38 -12.33
C ARG A 326 90.88 19.73 -13.27
N PRO A 327 90.86 20.95 -13.85
CA PRO A 327 89.65 21.57 -14.41
C PRO A 327 89.62 21.49 -15.96
N TRP A 328 88.42 21.59 -16.58
CA TRP A 328 88.00 22.77 -17.38
C TRP A 328 86.88 22.51 -18.43
N ARG A 329 85.82 23.35 -18.38
CA ARG A 329 85.00 24.04 -19.45
C ARG A 329 84.10 23.21 -20.40
N LYS A 330 82.77 23.36 -20.34
CA LYS A 330 81.79 24.34 -20.95
C LYS A 330 81.42 24.07 -22.43
N ALA A 331 80.11 23.91 -22.71
CA ALA A 331 79.30 24.84 -23.52
C ALA A 331 77.80 24.43 -23.60
N GLU A 332 76.93 25.46 -23.54
CA GLU A 332 75.47 25.58 -23.77
C GLU A 332 74.92 24.95 -25.09
N SER A 333 73.62 24.68 -25.33
CA SER A 333 72.39 25.50 -25.17
C SER A 333 71.05 24.71 -25.41
N LEU A 334 69.92 25.30 -24.97
CA LEU A 334 68.45 24.97 -25.02
C LEU A 334 67.82 24.90 -26.45
N PRO A 335 66.52 24.49 -26.71
CA PRO A 335 65.30 24.80 -25.93
C PRO A 335 64.06 23.84 -25.90
N SER A 336 63.17 24.14 -24.93
CA SER A 336 61.67 24.13 -24.89
C SER A 336 60.82 22.98 -25.48
N GLN A 337 59.97 22.35 -24.63
CA GLN A 337 58.49 22.33 -24.77
C GLN A 337 57.80 21.50 -23.65
N ASN A 338 56.67 22.01 -23.12
CA ASN A 338 55.74 21.29 -22.21
C ASN A 338 54.68 20.50 -23.01
N PRO A 339 54.06 19.46 -22.40
CA PRO A 339 52.61 19.49 -22.18
C PRO A 339 52.16 19.01 -20.76
N PRO A 340 50.91 19.30 -20.34
CA PRO A 340 50.42 19.10 -18.97
C PRO A 340 49.74 17.72 -18.71
N PRO A 341 49.62 17.29 -17.44
CA PRO A 341 48.77 16.16 -17.04
C PRO A 341 47.34 16.61 -16.67
N ALA A 342 46.39 15.68 -16.78
CA ALA A 342 44.96 15.84 -16.53
C ALA A 342 44.61 15.99 -15.03
N PRO A 343 43.53 16.71 -14.66
CA PRO A 343 43.01 16.71 -13.30
C PRO A 343 42.01 15.56 -13.09
N GLY A 344 42.29 14.70 -12.11
CA GLY A 344 41.32 13.80 -11.50
C GLY A 344 40.40 14.59 -10.55
N GLY A 345 39.10 14.27 -10.55
CA GLY A 345 38.12 14.86 -9.66
C GLY A 345 38.28 14.35 -8.23
N GLU A 346 38.32 15.28 -7.28
CA GLU A 346 38.38 15.06 -5.84
C GLU A 346 36.95 15.09 -5.26
N GLN A 347 36.55 14.03 -4.55
CA GLN A 347 35.25 13.95 -3.86
C GLN A 347 35.38 14.51 -2.44
N ASP A 348 34.66 15.58 -2.15
CA ASP A 348 34.61 16.28 -0.86
C ASP A 348 33.71 15.47 0.13
N LEU A 349 34.29 14.91 1.19
CA LEU A 349 33.57 14.17 2.24
C LEU A 349 33.04 15.14 3.31
N LEU A 350 31.71 15.23 3.46
CA LEU A 350 31.02 15.95 4.55
C LEU A 350 30.80 15.02 5.76
N TYR A 351 31.33 15.39 6.92
CA TYR A 351 30.97 14.77 8.21
C TYR A 351 29.92 15.62 8.93
N GLY A 352 28.86 14.99 9.45
CA GLY A 352 27.88 15.60 10.35
C GLY A 352 27.94 14.95 11.73
N GLU A 353 27.90 15.74 12.79
CA GLU A 353 27.84 15.26 14.18
C GLU A 353 26.41 15.48 14.71
N VAL A 354 25.76 14.41 15.18
CA VAL A 354 24.42 14.45 15.77
C VAL A 354 24.56 14.39 17.29
N ARG A 355 23.99 15.37 18.01
CA ARG A 355 23.96 15.38 19.48
C ARG A 355 22.53 15.28 20.00
N TRP A 356 22.35 14.46 21.02
CA TRP A 356 21.10 14.26 21.75
C TRP A 356 21.14 15.09 23.04
N GLN A 357 20.06 15.78 23.35
CA GLN A 357 19.91 16.46 24.64
C GLN A 357 18.47 16.26 25.13
N ASN A 358 18.31 15.52 26.23
CA ASN A 358 17.04 15.35 26.92
C ASN A 358 16.92 16.45 27.97
N GLU A 359 15.99 17.38 27.83
CA GLU A 359 15.58 18.27 28.90
C GLU A 359 14.12 18.01 29.28
N ASN A 360 13.96 17.36 30.44
CA ASN A 360 12.81 17.30 31.35
C ASN A 360 11.46 16.70 30.89
N GLU A 361 10.75 16.19 31.90
CA GLU A 361 10.03 14.90 31.88
C GLU A 361 8.54 14.95 31.51
N ASP A 362 8.00 16.04 30.94
CA ASP A 362 6.53 16.14 30.76
C ASP A 362 6.03 16.53 29.36
N ASP A 363 6.89 16.60 28.33
CA ASP A 363 6.43 16.69 26.94
C ASP A 363 7.38 15.92 26.00
N ASN A 364 6.86 14.85 25.40
CA ASN A 364 7.64 13.92 24.56
C ASN A 364 7.87 14.50 23.15
N TYR A 365 8.85 15.40 23.02
CA TYR A 365 9.43 15.74 21.72
C TYR A 365 10.95 15.77 21.79
N SER A 366 11.60 15.25 20.74
CA SER A 366 13.06 15.27 20.59
C SER A 366 13.41 16.22 19.44
N VAL A 367 14.29 17.19 19.71
CA VAL A 367 14.79 18.15 18.70
C VAL A 367 16.16 17.68 18.22
N VAL A 368 16.33 17.57 16.90
CA VAL A 368 17.61 17.19 16.27
C VAL A 368 18.25 18.42 15.63
N TYR A 369 19.48 18.75 16.03
CA TYR A 369 20.27 19.80 15.39
C TYR A 369 21.32 19.15 14.47
N ALA A 370 21.31 19.53 13.18
CA ALA A 370 22.38 19.19 12.25
C ALA A 370 23.16 20.47 11.92
N THR A 371 24.47 20.49 12.21
CA THR A 371 25.34 21.60 11.83
C THR A 371 26.33 21.15 10.77
N PHE A 372 26.39 21.87 9.65
CA PHE A 372 27.30 21.59 8.55
C PHE A 372 28.40 22.65 8.51
N ARG A 373 29.67 22.25 8.64
CA ARG A 373 30.82 23.15 8.46
C ARG A 373 31.48 22.87 7.12
N LYS A 374 31.58 23.89 6.27
CA LYS A 374 32.41 23.86 5.06
C LYS A 374 33.85 24.19 5.46
N SER A 375 34.81 23.30 5.20
CA SER A 375 36.21 23.60 5.44
C SER A 375 36.66 24.71 4.48
N LYS A 376 37.31 25.76 5.01
CA LYS A 376 37.94 26.84 4.22
C LYS A 376 39.44 26.74 4.40
N ALA A 377 40.16 26.29 3.38
CA ALA A 377 41.57 26.61 3.20
C ALA A 377 41.67 27.70 2.12
N GLY A 378 42.32 28.82 2.43
CA GLY A 378 42.56 29.94 1.49
C GLY A 378 43.78 29.72 0.58
N PRO A 379 44.25 30.72 -0.22
CA PRO A 379 43.92 32.15 -0.16
C PRO A 379 43.29 32.72 -1.46
N ALA A 380 42.92 34.00 -1.36
CA ALA A 380 42.08 34.76 -2.27
C ALA A 380 42.57 34.87 -3.73
N ALA A 381 41.63 34.73 -4.66
CA ALA A 381 41.60 35.46 -5.92
C ALA A 381 40.15 35.64 -6.39
N SER A 382 39.82 36.85 -6.83
CA SER A 382 38.52 37.28 -7.33
C SER A 382 38.16 36.62 -8.66
N ALA A 383 36.94 36.10 -8.80
CA ALA A 383 36.20 36.17 -10.06
C ALA A 383 34.71 35.87 -9.86
N SER A 384 33.91 36.80 -10.39
CA SER A 384 32.50 36.71 -10.74
C SER A 384 32.11 35.34 -11.34
N GLY A 385 31.08 34.72 -10.77
CA GLY A 385 30.41 33.57 -11.37
C GLY A 385 29.16 33.21 -10.58
N THR A 386 28.01 33.35 -11.23
CA THR A 386 26.68 32.91 -10.81
C THR A 386 26.72 31.56 -10.08
N GLN A 387 26.32 31.55 -8.81
CA GLN A 387 26.26 30.35 -7.99
C GLN A 387 24.90 29.68 -8.19
N ASP A 388 24.88 28.62 -8.98
CA ASP A 388 23.73 27.75 -9.16
C ASP A 388 23.44 27.03 -7.83
N SER A 389 22.27 27.28 -7.25
CA SER A 389 21.86 26.73 -5.96
C SER A 389 21.45 25.27 -6.14
N SER A 390 22.39 24.36 -5.95
CA SER A 390 22.11 22.92 -5.84
C SER A 390 21.37 22.66 -4.52
N VAL A 391 20.05 22.45 -4.63
CA VAL A 391 19.20 22.01 -3.51
C VAL A 391 19.45 20.51 -3.31
N ILE A 392 20.05 20.14 -2.19
CA ILE A 392 20.23 18.73 -1.79
C ILE A 392 19.03 18.35 -0.91
N TYR A 393 18.24 17.39 -1.37
CA TYR A 393 17.20 16.77 -0.56
C TYR A 393 17.80 15.59 0.21
N ALA A 394 17.57 15.53 1.51
CA ALA A 394 17.86 14.36 2.33
C ALA A 394 16.55 13.89 2.99
N GLU A 395 16.19 12.63 2.80
CA GLU A 395 15.02 12.01 3.39
C GLU A 395 15.43 11.29 4.68
N VAL A 396 14.75 11.57 5.79
CA VAL A 396 14.98 10.91 7.08
C VAL A 396 13.76 10.02 7.37
N THR A 397 13.93 8.70 7.28
CA THR A 397 12.87 7.73 7.59
C THR A 397 13.00 7.23 9.03
N GLN A 398 11.95 7.41 9.85
CA GLN A 398 11.84 6.82 11.19
C GLN A 398 10.98 5.54 11.14
N SER A 399 11.46 4.46 11.76
CA SER A 399 10.70 3.22 11.94
C SER A 399 9.66 3.39 13.07
N GLN A 400 8.37 3.43 12.73
CA GLN A 400 7.27 3.55 13.71
C GLN A 400 6.77 2.17 14.17
N LEU A 401 6.51 2.08 15.47
CA LEU A 401 5.92 0.99 16.23
C LEU A 401 4.49 1.40 16.62
N GLY A 402 3.46 0.62 16.21
CA GLY A 402 2.12 0.59 16.82
C GLY A 402 1.07 1.61 16.33
N GLU A 403 -0.03 1.12 15.74
CA GLU A 403 -1.22 1.88 15.31
C GLU A 403 -2.11 2.41 16.46
N LEU A 404 -2.76 3.58 16.25
CA LEU A 404 -4.18 3.90 16.55
C LEU A 404 -4.55 5.32 16.01
N PRO A 405 -5.84 5.70 15.83
CA PRO A 405 -6.45 5.93 14.52
C PRO A 405 -6.55 7.40 14.07
N ALA A 406 -6.70 7.58 12.75
CA ALA A 406 -6.73 8.85 12.04
C ALA A 406 -7.91 9.78 12.42
N ALA A 407 -7.60 10.94 12.97
CA ALA A 407 -8.47 12.11 12.97
C ALA A 407 -7.81 13.26 12.18
N LYS A 408 -8.56 13.78 11.21
CA LYS A 408 -8.29 14.91 10.30
C LYS A 408 -7.26 15.92 10.83
N ARG A 409 -6.14 16.11 10.12
CA ARG A 409 -5.39 17.39 10.14
C ARG A 409 -4.98 17.83 8.74
N HIS A 410 -5.45 19.02 8.37
CA HIS A 410 -5.00 19.78 7.22
C HIS A 410 -3.52 20.15 7.38
N ARG A 411 -2.67 19.76 6.42
CA ARG A 411 -1.27 20.18 6.37
C ARG A 411 -1.18 21.59 5.74
N ARG A 412 -0.76 22.58 6.53
CA ARG A 412 -0.36 23.91 6.05
C ARG A 412 1.13 24.07 6.33
N SER A 413 1.97 24.08 5.29
CA SER A 413 3.35 24.52 5.43
C SER A 413 3.43 26.04 5.32
N ARG A 414 4.23 26.67 6.18
CA ARG A 414 4.67 28.06 6.02
C ARG A 414 6.19 28.06 6.09
N THR A 415 6.83 28.48 5.02
CA THR A 415 8.26 28.76 4.97
C THR A 415 8.48 30.22 5.40
N HIS A 416 9.32 30.43 6.42
CA HIS A 416 9.86 31.76 6.73
C HIS A 416 11.25 31.89 6.11
N LYS A 417 11.49 32.98 5.36
CA LYS A 417 12.82 33.34 4.85
C LYS A 417 13.64 33.96 5.98
N ALA A 418 14.81 33.39 6.28
CA ALA A 418 15.89 34.04 7.02
C ALA A 418 17.23 33.85 6.30
N LEU A 419 18.18 34.76 6.55
CA LEU A 419 19.46 34.97 5.87
C LEU A 419 20.44 33.77 5.87
N PRO A 420 21.46 33.74 4.99
CA PRO A 420 22.19 32.53 4.64
C PRO A 420 23.12 32.08 5.78
N GLY A 421 22.94 30.84 6.23
CA GLY A 421 23.87 30.17 7.16
C GLY A 421 23.23 29.37 8.32
N HIS A 422 21.90 29.42 8.48
CA HIS A 422 21.17 28.59 9.42
C HIS A 422 19.83 28.17 8.80
N PHE A 423 19.61 26.86 8.66
CA PHE A 423 18.30 26.31 8.34
C PHE A 423 17.74 25.72 9.64
N GLU A 424 16.72 26.37 10.20
CA GLU A 424 15.88 25.77 11.23
C GLU A 424 14.66 25.18 10.55
N GLU A 425 14.51 23.86 10.65
CA GLU A 425 13.27 23.18 10.30
C GLU A 425 12.67 22.64 11.60
N VAL A 426 11.66 23.36 12.11
CA VAL A 426 10.92 22.95 13.31
C VAL A 426 9.72 22.11 12.86
N LEU A 427 9.81 20.80 13.08
CA LEU A 427 8.70 19.88 12.87
C LEU A 427 7.83 19.84 14.13
N HIS A 428 6.61 20.38 14.05
CA HIS A 428 5.59 20.19 15.07
C HIS A 428 4.77 18.93 14.73
N TYR A 429 4.70 17.98 15.68
CA TYR A 429 3.84 16.79 15.60
C TYR A 429 2.58 16.97 16.45
#